data_AF-A0A0M2V4E5-F1
#
_entry.id   AF-A0A0M2V4E5-F1
#
_cell.length_a   1.000
_cell.length_b   1.000
_cell.length_c   1.000
_cell.angle_alpha   90.00
_cell.angle_beta   90.00
_cell.angle_gamma   90.00
#
_symmetry.space_group_name_H-M   'P 1'
#
loop_
_entity.id
_entity.type
_entity.pdbx_description
1 polymer ?
#
loop_
_entity_poly.entity_id
_entity_poly.type
_entity_poly.pdbx_seq_one_letter_code
_entity_poly.pdbx_strand_id
1 'polypeptide(L)'
;MVNIDTEYLKFENKHLMELLLQSLVDKVKESSSVSYSLFSGRSGELLFLYEAAKYPNCRVDLNWLSDEISLLVTNANKVLPNCSMASGMAGIAWFYQYVLQDQQETDDENGSVDILFNEMLASDKWHGEYEYTLGLAGFAPYLARRTHTPQGKVNARVLIEHFSRLAVIEEGLAYWPTLPESTFRINNNLSEVPEINLGLAHGHTGVLAALLSLSREPSVAQAALPLLVAGCDWLISQQQEVGAFQSYFAYLSSVPAKSRLAWCYGDLTISLTLSRVGKFLERKDYTDFACAVALHSARRDALDARIKDIGLCHGSSGLALIFRLLYRELQAPELLESAKRWQNFNLQQYKEHGLTAFHKWTGNKDGRERKEEDFGLLEGYAGIGLSLLTGLAQEPNWADALLLA
;
A
#
# COMPACT_ATOMS: atom_id res chain seq x y z
N MET A 1 -9.05 -18.26 -18.08
CA MET A 1 -8.08 -18.27 -16.97
C MET A 1 -8.51 -19.35 -16.01
N VAL A 2 -7.69 -20.40 -15.85
CA VAL A 2 -7.97 -21.45 -14.86
C VAL A 2 -7.72 -20.83 -13.49
N ASN A 3 -8.72 -20.91 -12.61
CA ASN A 3 -8.69 -20.38 -11.27
C ASN A 3 -7.81 -21.30 -10.40
N ILE A 4 -6.48 -21.14 -10.48
CA ILE A 4 -5.47 -21.99 -9.82
C ILE A 4 -5.49 -21.80 -8.28
N ASP A 5 -6.15 -20.76 -7.78
CA ASP A 5 -6.15 -20.42 -6.35
C ASP A 5 -7.12 -21.25 -5.49
N THR A 6 -8.13 -21.90 -6.07
CA THR A 6 -9.13 -22.65 -5.29
C THR A 6 -8.74 -24.10 -4.98
N GLU A 7 -7.81 -24.70 -5.73
CA GLU A 7 -7.50 -26.14 -5.65
C GLU A 7 -6.65 -26.54 -4.42
N TYR A 8 -6.11 -25.58 -3.66
CA TYR A 8 -5.08 -25.84 -2.65
C TYR A 8 -5.40 -25.38 -1.22
N LEU A 9 -6.57 -24.77 -0.97
CA LEU A 9 -7.01 -24.51 0.41
C LEU A 9 -7.58 -25.80 1.00
N LYS A 10 -6.96 -26.30 2.08
CA LYS A 10 -7.60 -27.34 2.89
C LYS A 10 -8.99 -26.85 3.31
N PHE A 11 -10.01 -27.68 3.08
CA PHE A 11 -11.41 -27.34 3.35
C PHE A 11 -11.63 -26.75 4.76
N GLU A 12 -10.97 -27.31 5.77
CA GLU A 12 -11.01 -26.84 7.16
C GLU A 12 -10.48 -25.40 7.33
N ASN A 13 -9.41 -25.04 6.62
CA ASN A 13 -8.86 -23.68 6.68
C ASN A 13 -9.79 -22.70 5.98
N LYS A 14 -10.40 -23.08 4.86
CA LYS A 14 -11.37 -22.23 4.16
C LYS A 14 -12.56 -21.90 5.07
N HIS A 15 -13.17 -22.90 5.70
CA HIS A 15 -14.31 -22.66 6.59
C HIS A 15 -13.95 -21.76 7.78
N LEU A 16 -12.77 -21.97 8.39
CA LEU A 16 -12.29 -21.10 9.47
C LEU A 16 -12.08 -19.65 9.01
N MET A 17 -11.52 -19.46 7.81
CA MET A 17 -11.34 -18.13 7.22
C MET A 17 -12.69 -17.44 6.98
N GLU A 18 -13.73 -18.16 6.55
CA GLU A 18 -15.07 -17.58 6.37
C GLU A 18 -15.73 -17.18 7.69
N LEU A 19 -15.59 -18.01 8.74
CA LEU A 19 -16.07 -17.66 10.09
C LEU A 19 -15.34 -16.44 10.67
N LEU A 20 -14.02 -16.40 10.47
CA LEU A 20 -13.20 -15.26 10.87
C LEU A 20 -13.58 -13.99 10.10
N LEU A 21 -13.79 -14.10 8.79
CA LEU A 21 -14.23 -12.99 7.95
C LEU A 21 -15.53 -12.38 8.46
N GLN A 22 -16.54 -13.21 8.75
CA GLN A 22 -17.81 -12.72 9.32
C GLN A 22 -17.59 -12.05 10.68
N SER A 23 -16.74 -12.62 11.54
CA SER A 23 -16.41 -12.04 12.85
C SER A 23 -15.76 -10.65 12.71
N LEU A 24 -14.89 -10.46 11.72
CA LEU A 24 -14.26 -9.17 11.44
C LEU A 24 -15.26 -8.15 10.87
N VAL A 25 -16.19 -8.58 10.01
CA VAL A 25 -17.30 -7.73 9.54
C VAL A 25 -18.13 -7.24 10.71
N ASP A 26 -18.56 -8.15 11.59
CA ASP A 26 -19.38 -7.79 12.75
C ASP A 26 -18.63 -6.81 13.66
N LYS A 27 -17.32 -7.02 13.88
CA LYS A 27 -16.47 -6.09 14.63
C LYS A 27 -16.32 -4.71 13.99
N VAL A 28 -16.06 -4.64 12.69
CA VAL A 28 -15.89 -3.35 12.01
C VAL A 28 -17.20 -2.55 11.98
N LYS A 29 -18.36 -3.23 11.94
CA LYS A 29 -19.67 -2.58 12.07
C LYS A 29 -19.90 -1.95 13.46
N GLU A 30 -19.28 -2.49 14.51
CA GLU A 30 -19.32 -1.92 15.87
C GLU A 30 -18.42 -0.68 16.02
N SER A 31 -17.53 -0.40 15.05
CA SER A 31 -16.61 0.74 15.14
C SER A 31 -17.36 2.06 15.27
N SER A 32 -16.96 2.85 16.27
CA SER A 32 -17.41 4.22 16.48
C SER A 32 -16.35 5.23 16.00
N SER A 33 -15.60 4.90 14.94
CA SER A 33 -14.51 5.73 14.44
C SER A 33 -14.96 7.15 14.14
N VAL A 34 -14.26 8.12 14.72
CA VAL A 34 -14.50 9.56 14.51
C VAL A 34 -13.71 10.07 13.31
N SER A 35 -12.70 9.32 12.85
CA SER A 35 -11.88 9.69 11.70
C SER A 35 -12.51 9.20 10.41
N TYR A 36 -12.57 10.06 9.38
CA TYR A 36 -13.00 9.67 8.03
C TYR A 36 -11.85 9.11 7.17
N SER A 37 -10.64 9.00 7.73
CA SER A 37 -9.42 8.60 7.02
C SER A 37 -9.49 7.22 6.37
N LEU A 38 -8.72 7.02 5.30
CA LEU A 38 -8.61 5.73 4.63
C LEU A 38 -7.77 4.74 5.44
N PHE A 39 -6.61 5.15 5.99
CA PHE A 39 -5.68 4.20 6.59
C PHE A 39 -6.08 3.73 7.99
N SER A 40 -6.77 4.57 8.75
CA SER A 40 -7.05 4.34 10.17
C SER A 40 -8.48 4.68 10.58
N GLY A 41 -9.37 4.92 9.61
CA GLY A 41 -10.68 5.50 9.84
C GLY A 41 -11.78 4.87 9.01
N ARG A 42 -12.93 5.54 9.00
CA ARG A 42 -14.18 5.04 8.45
C ARG A 42 -14.10 4.69 6.97
N SER A 43 -13.31 5.40 6.18
CA SER A 43 -13.15 5.06 4.76
C SER A 43 -12.47 3.71 4.54
N GLY A 44 -11.46 3.37 5.36
CA GLY A 44 -10.81 2.05 5.31
C GLY A 44 -11.69 0.92 5.82
N GLU A 45 -12.47 1.20 6.87
CA GLU A 45 -13.48 0.28 7.39
C GLU A 45 -14.54 -0.05 6.34
N LEU A 46 -15.09 0.99 5.66
CA LEU A 46 -16.09 0.82 4.61
C LEU A 46 -15.52 0.14 3.37
N LEU A 47 -14.25 0.37 3.03
CA LEU A 47 -13.57 -0.40 1.98
C LEU A 47 -13.61 -1.90 2.27
N PHE A 48 -13.27 -2.30 3.49
CA PHE A 48 -13.34 -3.71 3.88
C PHE A 48 -14.77 -4.25 3.82
N LEU A 49 -15.74 -3.52 4.38
CA LEU A 49 -17.14 -3.95 4.38
C LEU A 49 -17.71 -4.07 2.96
N TYR A 50 -17.32 -3.16 2.06
CA TYR A 50 -17.69 -3.20 0.65
C TYR A 50 -17.12 -4.41 -0.08
N GLU A 51 -15.84 -4.72 0.13
CA GLU A 51 -15.23 -5.93 -0.43
C GLU A 51 -15.80 -7.22 0.17
N ALA A 52 -16.09 -7.23 1.47
CA ALA A 52 -16.70 -8.37 2.14
C ALA A 52 -18.13 -8.63 1.65
N ALA A 53 -18.89 -7.59 1.29
CA ALA A 53 -20.24 -7.71 0.74
C ALA A 53 -20.28 -8.44 -0.61
N LYS A 54 -19.17 -8.44 -1.36
CA LYS A 54 -19.02 -9.16 -2.64
C LYS A 54 -18.72 -10.64 -2.45
N TYR A 55 -18.32 -11.06 -1.25
CA TYR A 55 -17.96 -12.45 -0.97
C TYR A 55 -19.21 -13.28 -0.60
N PRO A 56 -19.55 -14.37 -1.35
CA PRO A 56 -20.85 -15.06 -1.20
C PRO A 56 -21.15 -15.63 0.19
N ASN A 57 -20.13 -16.01 0.95
CA ASN A 57 -20.29 -16.61 2.28
C ASN A 57 -20.11 -15.59 3.42
N CYS A 58 -20.16 -14.29 3.11
CA CYS A 58 -20.10 -13.21 4.08
C CYS A 58 -21.38 -12.37 4.02
N ARG A 59 -21.91 -11.98 5.18
CA ARG A 59 -23.16 -11.22 5.29
C ARG A 59 -22.86 -9.78 5.68
N VAL A 60 -23.17 -8.88 4.74
CA VAL A 60 -23.15 -7.42 4.94
C VAL A 60 -24.51 -6.88 4.50
N ASP A 61 -25.11 -5.98 5.28
CA ASP A 61 -26.34 -5.30 4.90
C ASP A 61 -26.01 -4.20 3.89
N LEU A 62 -26.45 -4.37 2.64
CA LEU A 62 -26.13 -3.48 1.53
C LEU A 62 -26.80 -2.11 1.64
N ASN A 63 -28.01 -2.04 2.22
CA ASN A 63 -28.70 -0.77 2.38
C ASN A 63 -27.97 0.08 3.42
N TRP A 64 -27.67 -0.52 4.58
CA TRP A 64 -26.88 0.14 5.61
C TRP A 64 -25.50 0.55 5.09
N LEU A 65 -24.82 -0.32 4.33
CA LEU A 65 -23.51 0.01 3.77
C LEU A 65 -23.58 1.20 2.80
N SER A 66 -24.60 1.25 1.95
CA SER A 66 -24.84 2.37 1.02
C SER A 66 -25.09 3.68 1.78
N ASP A 67 -25.88 3.64 2.86
CA ASP A 67 -26.15 4.80 3.72
C ASP A 67 -24.86 5.31 4.38
N GLU A 68 -24.01 4.40 4.88
CA GLU A 68 -22.73 4.76 5.50
C GLU A 68 -21.72 5.35 4.51
N ILE A 69 -21.65 4.83 3.28
CA ILE A 69 -20.83 5.41 2.21
C ILE A 69 -21.33 6.82 1.86
N SER A 70 -22.65 7.00 1.74
CA SER A 70 -23.25 8.31 1.48
C SER A 70 -22.97 9.32 2.61
N LEU A 71 -23.01 8.85 3.86
CA LEU A 71 -22.67 9.64 5.03
C LEU A 71 -21.19 10.02 5.05
N LEU A 72 -20.28 9.11 4.69
CA LEU A 72 -18.85 9.40 4.56
C LEU A 72 -18.62 10.51 3.53
N VAL A 73 -19.20 10.39 2.33
CA VAL A 73 -19.05 11.38 1.24
C VAL A 73 -19.60 12.74 1.66
N THR A 74 -20.79 12.78 2.27
CA THR A 74 -21.40 14.03 2.78
C THR A 74 -20.50 14.73 3.81
N ASN A 75 -19.74 13.97 4.58
CA ASN A 75 -18.85 14.49 5.62
C ASN A 75 -17.39 14.64 5.17
N ALA A 76 -17.05 14.32 3.92
CA ALA A 76 -15.66 14.30 3.44
C ALA A 76 -14.94 15.65 3.64
N ASN A 77 -15.65 16.78 3.48
CA ASN A 77 -15.07 18.11 3.67
C ASN A 77 -14.52 18.37 5.09
N LYS A 78 -14.91 17.56 6.10
CA LYS A 78 -14.39 17.67 7.47
C LYS A 78 -12.90 17.32 7.59
N VAL A 79 -12.30 16.62 6.62
CA VAL A 79 -10.86 16.34 6.65
C VAL A 79 -10.01 17.47 6.09
N LEU A 80 -10.62 18.46 5.42
CA LEU A 80 -9.87 19.60 4.88
C LEU A 80 -9.26 20.45 6.02
N PRO A 81 -8.07 21.04 5.82
CA PRO A 81 -7.31 21.12 4.56
C PRO A 81 -6.39 19.91 4.27
N ASN A 82 -6.50 18.80 5.01
CA ASN A 82 -5.67 17.62 4.77
C ASN A 82 -6.15 16.87 3.51
N CYS A 83 -5.26 16.75 2.52
CA CYS A 83 -5.54 16.04 1.27
C CYS A 83 -4.73 14.75 1.10
N SER A 84 -4.01 14.31 2.13
CA SER A 84 -3.19 13.09 2.09
C SER A 84 -3.98 11.82 1.78
N MET A 85 -3.29 10.79 1.28
CA MET A 85 -3.87 9.46 1.09
C MET A 85 -4.25 8.80 2.41
N ALA A 86 -3.39 8.92 3.42
CA ALA A 86 -3.59 8.24 4.69
C ALA A 86 -4.79 8.77 5.45
N SER A 87 -4.94 10.11 5.51
CA SER A 87 -5.84 10.78 6.44
C SER A 87 -6.66 11.93 5.87
N GLY A 88 -6.53 12.21 4.58
CA GLY A 88 -7.15 13.35 3.93
C GLY A 88 -8.08 12.99 2.77
N MET A 89 -8.39 14.02 1.98
CA MET A 89 -9.34 13.96 0.87
C MET A 89 -8.95 12.92 -0.20
N ALA A 90 -7.65 12.72 -0.50
CA ALA A 90 -7.23 11.73 -1.51
C ALA A 90 -7.69 10.31 -1.17
N GLY A 91 -7.58 9.90 0.10
CA GLY A 91 -7.99 8.56 0.52
C GLY A 91 -9.49 8.34 0.40
N ILE A 92 -10.28 9.33 0.82
CA ILE A 92 -11.76 9.27 0.75
C ILE A 92 -12.21 9.27 -0.70
N ALA A 93 -11.67 10.18 -1.53
CA ALA A 93 -12.03 10.30 -2.93
C ALA A 93 -11.58 9.08 -3.75
N TRP A 94 -10.42 8.48 -3.42
CA TRP A 94 -10.00 7.21 -4.00
C TRP A 94 -11.00 6.10 -3.70
N PHE A 95 -11.44 5.96 -2.44
CA PHE A 95 -12.41 4.93 -2.05
C PHE A 95 -13.75 5.15 -2.74
N TYR A 96 -14.24 6.38 -2.79
CA TYR A 96 -15.50 6.66 -3.47
C TYR A 96 -15.39 6.42 -4.97
N GLN A 97 -14.30 6.84 -5.61
CA GLN A 97 -14.06 6.55 -7.02
C GLN A 97 -13.96 5.05 -7.31
N TYR A 98 -13.41 4.26 -6.37
CA TYR A 98 -13.36 2.81 -6.43
C TYR A 98 -14.78 2.20 -6.46
N VAL A 99 -15.65 2.64 -5.56
CA VAL A 99 -17.06 2.19 -5.50
C VAL A 99 -17.82 2.56 -6.78
N LEU A 100 -17.70 3.81 -7.25
CA LEU A 100 -18.37 4.27 -8.47
C LEU A 100 -17.95 3.45 -9.69
N GLN A 101 -16.67 3.12 -9.82
CA GLN A 101 -16.16 2.30 -10.93
C GLN A 101 -16.68 0.87 -10.87
N ASP A 102 -16.76 0.27 -9.68
CA ASP A 102 -17.29 -1.08 -9.50
C ASP A 102 -18.81 -1.13 -9.78
N GLN A 103 -19.54 -0.07 -9.42
CA GLN A 103 -20.97 0.10 -9.72
C GLN A 103 -21.26 0.54 -11.18
N GLN A 104 -20.22 0.86 -11.95
CA GLN A 104 -20.35 1.40 -13.32
C GLN A 104 -21.12 2.72 -13.39
N GLU A 105 -21.05 3.52 -12.32
CA GLU A 105 -21.63 4.87 -12.28
C GLU A 105 -20.88 5.81 -13.22
N THR A 106 -21.63 6.60 -14.00
CA THR A 106 -21.05 7.46 -15.04
C THR A 106 -20.99 8.94 -14.66
N ASP A 107 -21.69 9.33 -13.61
CA ASP A 107 -21.74 10.72 -13.16
C ASP A 107 -20.41 11.13 -12.51
N ASP A 108 -19.97 12.36 -12.78
CA ASP A 108 -18.70 12.86 -12.27
C ASP A 108 -18.82 13.41 -10.85
N GLU A 109 -18.92 12.50 -9.90
CA GLU A 109 -19.07 12.81 -8.48
C GLU A 109 -17.78 13.38 -7.83
N ASN A 110 -16.61 13.12 -8.42
CA ASN A 110 -15.31 13.55 -7.88
C ASN A 110 -14.71 14.76 -8.63
N GLY A 111 -15.46 15.40 -9.54
CA GLY A 111 -14.96 16.55 -10.31
C GLY A 111 -14.49 17.73 -9.44
N SER A 112 -15.14 17.96 -8.29
CA SER A 112 -14.73 19.01 -7.33
C SER A 112 -13.40 18.69 -6.63
N VAL A 113 -13.10 17.40 -6.39
CA VAL A 113 -11.82 16.95 -5.84
C VAL A 113 -10.70 17.12 -6.87
N ASP A 114 -10.99 16.89 -8.16
CA ASP A 114 -10.03 17.16 -9.24
C ASP A 114 -9.66 18.66 -9.30
N ILE A 115 -10.62 19.55 -9.09
CA ILE A 115 -10.36 21.01 -9.02
C ILE A 115 -9.51 21.34 -7.80
N LEU A 116 -9.84 20.81 -6.63
CA LEU A 116 -9.04 21.00 -5.40
C LEU A 116 -7.58 20.56 -5.60
N PHE A 117 -7.35 19.41 -6.24
CA PHE A 117 -5.99 18.93 -6.49
C PHE A 117 -5.26 19.76 -7.53
N ASN A 118 -5.98 20.30 -8.52
CA ASN A 118 -5.39 21.26 -9.45
C ASN A 118 -4.87 22.51 -8.72
N GLU A 119 -5.69 23.08 -7.83
CA GLU A 119 -5.32 24.26 -7.04
C GLU A 119 -4.12 23.99 -6.12
N MET A 120 -4.08 22.82 -5.47
CA MET A 120 -2.96 22.42 -4.63
C MET A 120 -1.66 22.22 -5.41
N LEU A 121 -1.76 21.62 -6.61
CA LEU A 121 -0.60 21.33 -7.46
C LEU A 121 -0.16 22.54 -8.30
N ALA A 122 -0.93 23.63 -8.31
CA ALA A 122 -0.67 24.83 -9.12
C ALA A 122 0.60 25.59 -8.71
N SER A 123 1.09 25.41 -7.48
CA SER A 123 2.40 25.96 -7.08
C SER A 123 3.52 25.29 -7.88
N ASP A 124 4.46 26.07 -8.42
CA ASP A 124 5.64 25.53 -9.09
C ASP A 124 6.59 24.79 -8.14
N LYS A 125 6.56 25.15 -6.85
CA LYS A 125 7.40 24.54 -5.81
C LYS A 125 6.53 23.81 -4.81
N TRP A 126 6.78 22.52 -4.67
CA TRP A 126 6.23 21.72 -3.58
C TRP A 126 7.07 21.89 -2.31
N HIS A 127 6.39 22.13 -1.19
CA HIS A 127 7.01 22.36 0.12
C HIS A 127 6.61 21.30 1.17
N GLY A 128 5.70 20.39 0.82
CA GLY A 128 5.27 19.32 1.71
C GLY A 128 6.14 18.07 1.56
N GLU A 129 5.69 17.01 2.22
CA GLU A 129 6.27 15.66 2.07
C GLU A 129 6.09 15.18 0.61
N TYR A 130 7.06 14.44 0.08
CA TYR A 130 6.92 13.79 -1.24
C TYR A 130 6.33 12.39 -1.13
N GLU A 131 6.38 11.80 0.07
CA GLU A 131 6.12 10.39 0.29
C GLU A 131 4.64 10.01 0.17
N TYR A 132 4.34 8.72 0.35
CA TYR A 132 3.05 8.17 -0.02
C TYR A 132 1.93 8.48 0.97
N THR A 133 2.23 8.48 2.27
CA THR A 133 1.17 8.49 3.28
C THR A 133 0.57 9.88 3.46
N LEU A 134 1.40 10.91 3.56
CA LEU A 134 1.02 12.31 3.78
C LEU A 134 1.33 13.22 2.60
N GLY A 135 2.25 12.80 1.72
CA GLY A 135 2.81 13.61 0.66
C GLY A 135 2.25 13.38 -0.74
N LEU A 136 2.99 13.90 -1.72
CA LEU A 136 2.62 13.90 -3.15
C LEU A 136 2.32 12.53 -3.72
N ALA A 137 3.11 11.51 -3.39
CA ALA A 137 2.90 10.15 -3.90
C ALA A 137 1.53 9.59 -3.48
N GLY A 138 0.94 10.10 -2.39
CA GLY A 138 -0.40 9.76 -1.97
C GLY A 138 -1.50 10.17 -2.96
N PHE A 139 -1.27 11.16 -3.82
CA PHE A 139 -2.27 11.59 -4.80
C PHE A 139 -2.34 10.65 -6.01
N ALA A 140 -1.29 9.87 -6.26
CA ALA A 140 -1.15 9.08 -7.47
C ALA A 140 -2.22 7.99 -7.64
N PRO A 141 -2.62 7.20 -6.62
CA PRO A 141 -3.68 6.20 -6.78
C PRO A 141 -5.02 6.81 -7.18
N TYR A 142 -5.41 7.93 -6.54
CA TYR A 142 -6.63 8.65 -6.89
C TYR A 142 -6.54 9.18 -8.33
N LEU A 143 -5.48 9.92 -8.65
CA LEU A 143 -5.32 10.52 -9.98
C LEU A 143 -5.22 9.47 -11.09
N ALA A 144 -4.60 8.31 -10.83
CA ALA A 144 -4.55 7.20 -11.78
C ALA A 144 -5.95 6.68 -12.15
N ARG A 145 -6.92 6.72 -11.21
CA ARG A 145 -8.33 6.38 -11.50
C ARG A 145 -9.06 7.50 -12.25
N ARG A 146 -8.57 8.73 -12.16
CA ARG A 146 -9.15 9.94 -12.78
C ARG A 146 -8.53 10.32 -14.12
N THR A 147 -7.52 9.59 -14.60
CA THR A 147 -6.89 9.86 -15.91
C THR A 147 -7.84 9.67 -17.08
N HIS A 148 -9.06 9.16 -16.91
CA HIS A 148 -10.06 9.17 -17.98
C HIS A 148 -10.71 10.56 -18.18
N THR A 149 -10.64 11.46 -17.20
CA THR A 149 -11.19 12.82 -17.30
C THR A 149 -10.13 13.83 -17.77
N PRO A 150 -10.52 14.94 -18.43
CA PRO A 150 -9.56 15.96 -18.87
C PRO A 150 -8.76 16.56 -17.71
N GLN A 151 -9.42 16.91 -16.60
CA GLN A 151 -8.77 17.52 -15.44
C GLN A 151 -7.85 16.52 -14.71
N GLY A 152 -8.28 15.26 -14.56
CA GLY A 152 -7.46 14.21 -13.97
C GLY A 152 -6.17 13.95 -14.77
N LYS A 153 -6.22 13.98 -16.11
CA LYS A 153 -5.02 13.90 -16.96
C LYS A 153 -4.06 15.07 -16.73
N VAL A 154 -4.58 16.29 -16.59
CA VAL A 154 -3.77 17.49 -16.30
C VAL A 154 -3.08 17.33 -14.94
N ASN A 155 -3.85 17.00 -13.90
CA ASN A 155 -3.31 16.83 -12.55
C ASN A 155 -2.25 15.72 -12.48
N ALA A 156 -2.46 14.60 -13.19
CA ALA A 156 -1.48 13.51 -13.27
C ALA A 156 -0.14 13.96 -13.89
N ARG A 157 -0.17 14.78 -14.95
CA ARG A 157 1.05 15.34 -15.55
C ARG A 157 1.77 16.30 -14.62
N VAL A 158 1.03 17.21 -13.99
CA VAL A 158 1.60 18.16 -13.02
C VAL A 158 2.22 17.42 -11.82
N LEU A 159 1.61 16.33 -11.36
CA LEU A 159 2.18 15.48 -10.31
C LEU A 159 3.53 14.85 -10.74
N ILE A 160 3.64 14.37 -11.97
CA ILE A 160 4.90 13.85 -12.53
C ILE A 160 5.97 14.94 -12.63
N GLU A 161 5.58 16.15 -13.05
CA GLU A 161 6.49 17.30 -13.10
C GLU A 161 7.02 17.67 -11.71
N HIS A 162 6.18 17.57 -10.67
CA HIS A 162 6.62 17.71 -9.28
C HIS A 162 7.64 16.66 -8.88
N PHE A 163 7.43 15.38 -9.20
CA PHE A 163 8.47 14.36 -8.97
C PHE A 163 9.76 14.66 -9.73
N SER A 164 9.67 15.15 -10.97
CA SER A 164 10.85 15.54 -11.73
C SER A 164 11.62 16.69 -11.08
N ARG A 165 10.94 17.68 -10.51
CA ARG A 165 11.56 18.83 -9.84
C ARG A 165 12.16 18.47 -8.49
N LEU A 166 11.58 17.51 -7.79
CA LEU A 166 12.06 17.01 -6.50
C LEU A 166 13.19 15.98 -6.64
N ALA A 167 13.35 15.37 -7.81
CA ALA A 167 14.43 14.42 -8.05
C ALA A 167 15.79 15.12 -8.13
N VAL A 168 16.80 14.51 -7.50
CA VAL A 168 18.20 14.76 -7.82
C VAL A 168 18.58 13.83 -8.97
N ILE A 169 19.11 14.39 -10.05
CA ILE A 169 19.49 13.65 -11.26
C ILE A 169 21.01 13.76 -11.45
N GLU A 170 21.70 12.64 -11.36
CA GLU A 170 23.16 12.54 -11.47
C GLU A 170 23.53 11.33 -12.31
N GLU A 171 24.39 11.52 -13.33
CA GLU A 171 24.88 10.44 -14.21
C GLU A 171 23.79 9.56 -14.84
N GLY A 172 22.60 10.12 -15.09
CA GLY A 172 21.45 9.41 -15.65
C GLY A 172 20.62 8.60 -14.64
N LEU A 173 20.98 8.68 -13.35
CA LEU A 173 20.21 8.12 -12.24
C LEU A 173 19.36 9.22 -11.58
N ALA A 174 18.24 8.83 -10.99
CA ALA A 174 17.35 9.77 -10.29
C ALA A 174 17.01 9.25 -8.90
N TYR A 175 16.97 10.14 -7.89
CA TYR A 175 16.54 9.79 -6.54
C TYR A 175 15.87 10.97 -5.81
N TRP A 176 15.07 10.65 -4.79
CA TRP A 176 14.28 11.64 -4.04
C TRP A 176 14.78 11.78 -2.60
N PRO A 177 15.46 12.89 -2.24
CA PRO A 177 15.92 13.11 -0.88
C PRO A 177 14.77 13.46 0.07
N THR A 178 14.80 12.89 1.26
CA THR A 178 13.96 13.31 2.39
C THR A 178 14.49 14.61 2.96
N LEU A 179 13.61 15.62 3.02
CA LEU A 179 13.96 16.95 3.49
C LEU A 179 14.34 16.93 4.99
N PRO A 180 15.26 17.80 5.44
CA PRO A 180 15.64 17.88 6.85
C PRO A 180 14.48 18.08 7.82
N GLU A 181 13.46 18.83 7.40
CA GLU A 181 12.24 19.13 8.14
C GLU A 181 11.18 18.02 8.08
N SER A 182 11.40 16.96 7.31
CA SER A 182 10.44 15.87 7.14
C SER A 182 10.17 15.15 8.46
N THR A 183 8.90 14.90 8.73
CA THR A 183 8.47 14.10 9.89
C THR A 183 8.85 12.62 9.77
N PHE A 184 9.18 12.17 8.56
CA PHE A 184 9.60 10.80 8.25
C PHE A 184 11.12 10.62 8.24
N ARG A 185 11.86 11.65 8.65
CA ARG A 185 13.30 11.55 8.81
C ARG A 185 13.64 10.52 9.90
N ILE A 186 14.39 9.48 9.56
CA ILE A 186 14.79 8.41 10.49
C ILE A 186 16.00 8.86 11.31
N ASN A 187 16.95 9.56 10.70
CA ASN A 187 18.12 10.06 11.39
C ASN A 187 17.85 11.43 12.02
N ASN A 188 17.49 11.42 13.31
CA ASN A 188 17.22 12.62 14.11
C ASN A 188 18.48 13.48 14.39
N ASN A 189 19.68 13.02 14.03
CA ASN A 189 20.84 13.89 14.07
C ASN A 189 20.69 14.90 12.92
N LEU A 190 20.71 16.20 13.28
CA LEU A 190 20.54 17.38 12.41
C LEU A 190 21.72 17.56 11.41
N SER A 191 22.14 16.49 10.75
CA SER A 191 23.07 16.56 9.65
C SER A 191 22.38 17.22 8.45
N GLU A 192 23.05 18.18 7.81
CA GLU A 192 22.62 18.78 6.55
C GLU A 192 22.59 17.77 5.39
N VAL A 193 23.12 16.55 5.59
CA VAL A 193 23.08 15.49 4.59
C VAL A 193 21.63 15.00 4.41
N PRO A 194 21.06 15.09 3.20
CA PRO A 194 19.75 14.53 2.91
C PRO A 194 19.80 13.01 3.05
N GLU A 195 18.84 12.42 3.76
CA GLU A 195 18.68 10.97 3.79
C GLU A 195 17.79 10.53 2.62
N ILE A 196 18.02 9.34 2.09
CA ILE A 196 17.19 8.78 1.02
C ILE A 196 16.53 7.53 1.54
N ASN A 197 15.22 7.61 1.68
CA ASN A 197 14.39 6.53 2.19
C ASN A 197 14.09 5.53 1.08
N LEU A 198 14.29 4.23 1.33
CA LEU A 198 14.07 3.17 0.34
C LEU A 198 12.67 2.54 0.44
N GLY A 199 11.87 2.92 1.44
CA GLY A 199 10.55 2.33 1.71
C GLY A 199 9.50 2.68 0.68
N LEU A 200 8.42 1.88 0.66
CA LEU A 200 7.23 2.15 -0.17
C LEU A 200 6.37 3.26 0.46
N ALA A 201 6.21 3.25 1.79
CA ALA A 201 5.37 4.23 2.46
C ALA A 201 6.01 5.63 2.49
N HIS A 202 7.32 5.70 2.73
CA HIS A 202 7.99 6.96 3.08
C HIS A 202 9.15 7.33 2.17
N GLY A 203 9.29 6.68 1.01
CA GLY A 203 10.52 6.76 0.26
C GLY A 203 10.43 6.53 -1.24
N HIS A 204 11.61 6.31 -1.81
CA HIS A 204 11.90 6.17 -3.23
C HIS A 204 11.01 5.14 -3.93
N THR A 205 10.80 3.98 -3.29
CA THR A 205 9.96 2.91 -3.84
C THR A 205 8.51 3.35 -3.99
N GLY A 206 8.01 4.20 -3.09
CA GLY A 206 6.69 4.81 -3.17
C GLY A 206 6.55 5.71 -4.40
N VAL A 207 7.57 6.52 -4.68
CA VAL A 207 7.59 7.39 -5.87
C VAL A 207 7.58 6.56 -7.15
N LEU A 208 8.39 5.50 -7.23
CA LEU A 208 8.40 4.61 -8.39
C LEU A 208 7.04 3.93 -8.62
N ALA A 209 6.40 3.45 -7.55
CA ALA A 209 5.08 2.84 -7.67
C ALA A 209 3.99 3.85 -8.06
N ALA A 210 4.08 5.10 -7.58
CA ALA A 210 3.21 6.21 -7.98
C ALA A 210 3.40 6.60 -9.45
N LEU A 211 4.64 6.73 -9.92
CA LEU A 211 4.92 6.99 -11.34
C LEU A 211 4.39 5.85 -12.22
N LEU A 212 4.53 4.60 -11.80
CA LEU A 212 4.00 3.44 -12.52
C LEU A 212 2.47 3.47 -12.59
N SER A 213 1.77 3.82 -11.50
CA SER A 213 0.30 3.86 -11.51
C SER A 213 -0.23 4.91 -12.51
N LEU A 214 0.43 6.07 -12.59
CA LEU A 214 0.07 7.13 -13.55
C LEU A 214 0.41 6.76 -15.00
N SER A 215 1.46 5.95 -15.21
CA SER A 215 1.94 5.54 -16.53
C SER A 215 1.02 4.58 -17.28
N ARG A 216 -0.07 4.11 -16.66
CA ARG A 216 -1.09 3.28 -17.32
C ARG A 216 -1.89 4.03 -18.38
N GLU A 217 -2.00 5.36 -18.23
CA GLU A 217 -2.61 6.21 -19.25
C GLU A 217 -1.53 6.59 -20.29
N PRO A 218 -1.65 6.18 -21.57
CA PRO A 218 -0.61 6.41 -22.56
C PRO A 218 -0.23 7.87 -22.76
N SER A 219 -1.22 8.78 -22.62
CA SER A 219 -1.01 10.22 -22.77
C SER A 219 -0.29 10.88 -21.58
N VAL A 220 -0.06 10.13 -20.50
CA VAL A 220 0.66 10.55 -19.29
C VAL A 220 2.01 9.83 -19.20
N ALA A 221 2.09 8.58 -19.64
CA ALA A 221 3.26 7.71 -19.53
C ALA A 221 4.57 8.34 -20.02
N GLN A 222 4.55 9.04 -21.18
CA GLN A 222 5.75 9.61 -21.79
C GLN A 222 6.55 10.52 -20.84
N ALA A 223 5.87 11.24 -19.93
CA ALA A 223 6.52 12.11 -18.96
C ALA A 223 7.14 11.35 -17.78
N ALA A 224 6.57 10.20 -17.40
CA ALA A 224 7.02 9.40 -16.26
C ALA A 224 8.14 8.40 -16.61
N LEU A 225 8.20 7.92 -17.86
CA LEU A 225 9.12 6.86 -18.28
C LEU A 225 10.60 7.16 -17.97
N PRO A 226 11.16 8.35 -18.26
CA PRO A 226 12.57 8.62 -17.96
C PRO A 226 12.87 8.56 -16.46
N LEU A 227 11.97 9.09 -15.62
CA LEU A 227 12.11 9.05 -14.16
C LEU A 227 11.98 7.62 -13.61
N LEU A 228 11.07 6.81 -14.17
CA LEU A 228 10.91 5.41 -13.79
C LEU A 228 12.19 4.61 -14.04
N VAL A 229 12.79 4.74 -15.22
CA VAL A 229 14.04 4.03 -15.56
C VAL A 229 15.18 4.51 -14.67
N ALA A 230 15.44 5.82 -14.64
CA ALA A 230 16.53 6.41 -13.86
C ALA A 230 16.41 6.10 -12.36
N GLY A 231 15.19 6.10 -11.83
CA GLY A 231 14.92 5.78 -10.44
C GLY A 231 14.99 4.29 -10.12
N CYS A 232 14.59 3.39 -11.03
CA CYS A 232 14.77 1.95 -10.84
C CYS A 232 16.25 1.55 -10.89
N ASP A 233 17.00 2.07 -11.86
CA ASP A 233 18.44 1.83 -11.97
C ASP A 233 19.17 2.35 -10.71
N TRP A 234 18.79 3.53 -10.21
CA TRP A 234 19.31 4.04 -8.96
C TRP A 234 18.96 3.12 -7.80
N LEU A 235 17.71 2.69 -7.64
CA LEU A 235 17.28 1.82 -6.55
C LEU A 235 18.06 0.49 -6.54
N ILE A 236 18.24 -0.14 -7.71
CA ILE A 236 19.01 -1.38 -7.85
C ILE A 236 20.47 -1.17 -7.42
N SER A 237 21.06 -0.01 -7.73
CA SER A 237 22.43 0.32 -7.30
C SER A 237 22.60 0.44 -5.78
N GLN A 238 21.50 0.62 -5.03
CA GLN A 238 21.50 0.69 -3.56
C GLN A 238 21.47 -0.69 -2.87
N GLN A 239 21.57 -1.79 -3.63
CA GLN A 239 21.67 -3.11 -3.02
C GLN A 239 22.88 -3.20 -2.08
N GLN A 240 22.70 -3.80 -0.91
CA GLN A 240 23.77 -4.03 0.06
C GLN A 240 24.30 -5.47 -0.02
N GLU A 241 25.38 -5.76 0.70
CA GLU A 241 25.93 -7.10 0.78
C GLU A 241 24.97 -8.06 1.53
N VAL A 242 24.22 -8.85 0.77
CA VAL A 242 23.14 -9.71 1.27
C VAL A 242 23.61 -10.67 2.37
N GLY A 243 24.82 -11.21 2.27
CA GLY A 243 25.38 -12.13 3.27
C GLY A 243 25.62 -11.48 4.63
N ALA A 244 26.03 -10.20 4.64
CA ALA A 244 26.30 -9.45 5.86
C ALA A 244 25.02 -8.96 6.56
N PHE A 245 24.01 -8.54 5.78
CA PHE A 245 22.82 -7.86 6.32
C PHE A 245 21.55 -8.71 6.28
N GLN A 246 21.53 -9.85 5.59
CA GLN A 246 20.37 -10.76 5.45
C GLN A 246 19.13 -10.10 4.81
N SER A 247 19.33 -8.99 4.10
CA SER A 247 18.34 -8.33 3.25
C SER A 247 19.06 -7.62 2.10
N TYR A 248 18.40 -7.49 0.95
CA TYR A 248 18.95 -6.78 -0.21
C TYR A 248 18.99 -5.27 -0.01
N PHE A 249 18.03 -4.73 0.76
CA PHE A 249 17.93 -3.30 1.00
C PHE A 249 17.82 -2.98 2.49
N ALA A 250 18.40 -1.85 2.88
CA ALA A 250 18.19 -1.22 4.18
C ALA A 250 16.96 -0.28 4.14
N TYR A 251 16.71 0.46 5.22
CA TYR A 251 15.68 1.51 5.19
C TYR A 251 16.15 2.80 4.53
N LEU A 252 17.45 3.09 4.65
CA LEU A 252 18.10 4.26 4.09
C LEU A 252 19.24 3.81 3.17
N SER A 253 19.48 4.52 2.07
CA SER A 253 20.55 4.22 1.12
C SER A 253 21.96 4.19 1.74
N SER A 254 22.24 5.12 2.66
CA SER A 254 23.57 5.34 3.21
C SER A 254 23.84 4.59 4.53
N VAL A 255 22.86 3.82 5.03
CA VAL A 255 22.96 3.15 6.33
C VAL A 255 22.67 1.65 6.17
N PRO A 256 23.70 0.84 5.84
CA PRO A 256 23.54 -0.60 5.70
C PRO A 256 23.01 -1.24 6.98
N ALA A 257 21.94 -2.02 6.85
CA ALA A 257 21.29 -2.69 7.96
C ALA A 257 20.32 -3.77 7.46
N LYS A 258 20.09 -4.79 8.30
CA LYS A 258 18.97 -5.72 8.11
C LYS A 258 17.65 -4.94 8.19
N SER A 259 16.91 -4.90 7.09
CA SER A 259 15.55 -4.35 7.05
C SER A 259 14.54 -5.38 7.54
N ARG A 260 13.35 -4.97 8.01
CA ARG A 260 12.21 -5.86 8.23
C ARG A 260 11.58 -6.33 6.92
N LEU A 261 10.60 -7.23 6.98
CA LEU A 261 9.62 -7.38 5.91
C LEU A 261 8.32 -6.68 6.33
N ALA A 262 7.85 -5.73 5.52
CA ALA A 262 6.62 -4.99 5.76
C ALA A 262 6.13 -4.35 4.45
N TRP A 263 4.89 -3.85 4.44
CA TRP A 263 4.42 -2.97 3.37
C TRP A 263 5.21 -1.66 3.37
N CYS A 264 5.41 -1.05 4.54
CA CYS A 264 6.06 0.27 4.62
C CYS A 264 7.54 0.28 4.21
N TYR A 265 8.29 -0.78 4.54
CA TYR A 265 9.72 -0.91 4.27
C TYR A 265 10.16 -2.35 4.02
N GLY A 266 11.23 -2.48 3.23
CA GLY A 266 12.00 -3.70 3.07
C GLY A 266 11.88 -4.31 1.69
N ASP A 267 12.52 -5.47 1.54
CA ASP A 267 12.76 -6.15 0.27
C ASP A 267 11.46 -6.46 -0.52
N LEU A 268 10.34 -6.74 0.15
CA LEU A 268 9.13 -7.21 -0.52
C LEU A 268 8.48 -6.18 -1.44
N THR A 269 8.30 -4.95 -0.95
CA THR A 269 7.65 -3.91 -1.75
C THR A 269 8.57 -3.34 -2.80
N ILE A 270 9.90 -3.31 -2.54
CA ILE A 270 10.91 -3.02 -3.57
C ILE A 270 10.83 -4.06 -4.69
N SER A 271 10.85 -5.34 -4.34
CA SER A 271 10.73 -6.43 -5.31
C SER A 271 9.43 -6.35 -6.11
N LEU A 272 8.29 -6.07 -5.45
CA LEU A 272 7.01 -6.00 -6.15
C LEU A 272 7.00 -4.84 -7.14
N THR A 273 7.44 -3.65 -6.72
CA THR A 273 7.55 -2.48 -7.60
C THR A 273 8.47 -2.74 -8.78
N LEU A 274 9.69 -3.26 -8.55
CA LEU A 274 10.63 -3.57 -9.63
C LEU A 274 10.09 -4.64 -10.59
N SER A 275 9.41 -5.67 -10.09
CA SER A 275 8.80 -6.69 -10.96
C SER A 275 7.73 -6.10 -11.88
N ARG A 276 6.89 -5.19 -11.35
CA ARG A 276 5.82 -4.55 -12.12
C ARG A 276 6.35 -3.52 -13.11
N VAL A 277 7.32 -2.70 -12.71
CA VAL A 277 8.00 -1.77 -13.64
C VAL A 277 8.72 -2.57 -14.72
N GLY A 278 9.44 -3.63 -14.35
CA GLY A 278 10.13 -4.51 -15.28
C GLY A 278 9.20 -5.10 -16.33
N LYS A 279 8.01 -5.57 -15.94
CA LYS A 279 7.00 -6.01 -16.90
C LYS A 279 6.47 -4.89 -17.78
N PHE A 280 6.13 -3.74 -17.19
CA PHE A 280 5.58 -2.60 -17.92
C PHE A 280 6.56 -2.07 -18.99
N LEU A 281 7.86 -2.09 -18.70
CA LEU A 281 8.93 -1.63 -19.58
C LEU A 281 9.58 -2.74 -20.41
N GLU A 282 9.11 -3.98 -20.28
CA GLU A 282 9.72 -5.18 -20.89
C GLU A 282 11.23 -5.35 -20.52
N ARG A 283 11.61 -4.94 -19.31
CA ARG A 283 12.96 -5.02 -18.75
C ARG A 283 13.16 -6.31 -17.96
N LYS A 284 13.69 -7.33 -18.64
CA LYS A 284 13.93 -8.66 -18.04
C LYS A 284 14.91 -8.60 -16.86
N ASP A 285 15.93 -7.77 -16.95
CA ASP A 285 16.90 -7.53 -15.89
C ASP A 285 16.25 -7.04 -14.59
N TYR A 286 15.23 -6.17 -14.67
CA TYR A 286 14.45 -5.76 -13.49
C TYR A 286 13.64 -6.91 -12.92
N THR A 287 12.97 -7.68 -13.78
CA THR A 287 12.15 -8.82 -13.32
C THR A 287 12.99 -9.95 -12.71
N ASP A 288 14.17 -10.23 -13.27
CA ASP A 288 15.10 -11.24 -12.76
C ASP A 288 15.66 -10.83 -11.41
N PHE A 289 16.08 -9.56 -11.28
CA PHE A 289 16.57 -9.00 -10.02
C PHE A 289 15.46 -9.02 -8.95
N ALA A 290 14.26 -8.56 -9.29
CA ALA A 290 13.11 -8.64 -8.39
C ALA A 290 12.82 -10.08 -7.93
N CYS A 291 12.89 -11.06 -8.84
CA CYS A 291 12.70 -12.46 -8.49
C CYS A 291 13.71 -12.96 -7.45
N ALA A 292 15.00 -12.61 -7.61
CA ALA A 292 16.02 -12.96 -6.63
C ALA A 292 15.75 -12.36 -5.24
N VAL A 293 15.34 -11.09 -5.18
CA VAL A 293 14.98 -10.40 -3.93
C VAL A 293 13.75 -11.05 -3.26
N ALA A 294 12.71 -11.37 -4.04
CA ALA A 294 11.49 -12.02 -3.55
C ALA A 294 11.78 -13.41 -2.97
N LEU A 295 12.54 -14.24 -3.70
CA LEU A 295 12.88 -15.61 -3.30
C LEU A 295 13.80 -15.64 -2.07
N HIS A 296 14.69 -14.66 -1.91
CA HIS A 296 15.43 -14.51 -0.67
C HIS A 296 14.47 -14.15 0.49
N SER A 297 13.61 -13.16 0.31
CA SER A 297 12.66 -12.71 1.33
C SER A 297 11.70 -13.82 1.78
N ALA A 298 11.28 -14.71 0.87
CA ALA A 298 10.43 -15.86 1.16
C ALA A 298 11.00 -16.80 2.25
N ARG A 299 12.32 -16.80 2.46
CA ARG A 299 12.97 -17.68 3.44
C ARG A 299 12.92 -17.17 4.88
N ARG A 300 12.59 -15.89 5.09
CA ARG A 300 12.61 -15.27 6.42
C ARG A 300 11.40 -15.70 7.26
N ASP A 301 11.66 -16.11 8.49
CA ASP A 301 10.62 -16.42 9.48
C ASP A 301 10.11 -15.16 10.19
N ALA A 302 9.20 -15.32 11.17
CA ALA A 302 8.60 -14.19 11.92
C ALA A 302 9.64 -13.37 12.70
N LEU A 303 10.66 -14.02 13.26
CA LEU A 303 11.72 -13.34 14.01
C LEU A 303 12.60 -12.54 13.06
N ASP A 304 13.07 -13.19 11.99
CA ASP A 304 13.92 -12.56 10.99
C ASP A 304 13.20 -11.43 10.30
N ALA A 305 11.93 -11.61 9.91
CA ALA A 305 11.08 -10.59 9.30
C ALA A 305 10.69 -9.46 10.25
N ARG A 306 10.94 -9.60 11.56
CA ARG A 306 10.54 -8.65 12.62
C ARG A 306 9.02 -8.42 12.66
N ILE A 307 8.24 -9.50 12.61
CA ILE A 307 6.78 -9.44 12.71
C ILE A 307 6.35 -9.43 14.17
N LYS A 308 5.47 -8.48 14.51
CA LYS A 308 4.99 -8.23 15.88
C LYS A 308 3.46 -8.26 16.01
N ASP A 309 2.76 -8.07 14.89
CA ASP A 309 1.30 -8.11 14.80
C ASP A 309 0.86 -8.66 13.43
N ILE A 310 -0.46 -8.61 13.18
CA ILE A 310 -1.12 -9.22 12.03
C ILE A 310 -1.57 -8.17 11.01
N GLY A 311 -1.35 -6.87 11.23
CA GLY A 311 -1.83 -5.80 10.34
C GLY A 311 -1.24 -5.84 8.90
N LEU A 312 -1.74 -4.95 8.03
CA LEU A 312 -1.25 -4.81 6.66
C LEU A 312 0.07 -4.02 6.58
N CYS A 313 0.20 -2.94 7.34
CA CYS A 313 1.34 -2.01 7.24
C CYS A 313 2.67 -2.71 7.50
N HIS A 314 2.72 -3.52 8.56
CA HIS A 314 3.95 -4.16 9.01
C HIS A 314 3.74 -5.46 9.79
N GLY A 315 2.57 -6.08 9.59
CA GLY A 315 2.21 -7.37 10.16
C GLY A 315 2.15 -8.48 9.11
N SER A 316 1.83 -9.69 9.58
CA SER A 316 1.81 -10.89 8.75
C SER A 316 0.71 -10.94 7.69
N SER A 317 -0.42 -10.22 7.85
CA SER A 317 -1.43 -10.10 6.76
C SER A 317 -0.90 -9.31 5.57
N GLY A 318 -0.09 -8.28 5.82
CA GLY A 318 0.61 -7.57 4.74
C GLY A 318 1.56 -8.49 3.98
N LEU A 319 2.31 -9.34 4.70
CA LEU A 319 3.18 -10.32 4.06
C LEU A 319 2.39 -11.34 3.23
N ALA A 320 1.30 -11.88 3.77
CA ALA A 320 0.45 -12.83 3.05
C ALA A 320 -0.06 -12.25 1.72
N LEU A 321 -0.53 -11.00 1.75
CA LEU A 321 -0.97 -10.27 0.56
C LEU A 321 0.16 -10.04 -0.44
N ILE A 322 1.27 -9.44 0.00
CA ILE A 322 2.37 -9.04 -0.90
C ILE A 322 3.03 -10.26 -1.55
N PHE A 323 3.22 -11.37 -0.82
CA PHE A 323 3.75 -12.59 -1.41
C PHE A 323 2.82 -13.20 -2.47
N ARG A 324 1.49 -13.09 -2.30
CA ARG A 324 0.53 -13.55 -3.32
C ARG A 324 0.57 -12.65 -4.56
N LEU A 325 0.71 -11.33 -4.37
CA LEU A 325 0.92 -10.39 -5.48
C LEU A 325 2.24 -10.67 -6.22
N LEU A 326 3.33 -10.90 -5.48
CA LEU A 326 4.62 -11.30 -6.05
C LEU A 326 4.52 -12.62 -6.81
N TYR A 327 3.77 -13.61 -6.32
CA TYR A 327 3.49 -14.84 -7.07
C TYR A 327 2.75 -14.55 -8.37
N ARG A 328 1.73 -13.69 -8.35
CA ARG A 328 1.03 -13.27 -9.58
C ARG A 328 2.00 -12.61 -10.56
N GLU A 329 2.94 -11.81 -10.06
CA GLU A 329 3.91 -11.15 -10.91
C GLU A 329 4.99 -12.09 -11.45
N LEU A 330 5.57 -12.95 -10.62
CA LEU A 330 6.80 -13.68 -10.94
C LEU A 330 6.57 -15.17 -11.23
N GLN A 331 5.41 -15.71 -10.87
CA GLN A 331 5.00 -17.11 -11.07
C GLN A 331 5.94 -18.15 -10.43
N ALA A 332 6.71 -17.75 -9.40
CA ALA A 332 7.58 -18.66 -8.64
C ALA A 332 6.82 -19.32 -7.48
N PRO A 333 6.67 -20.66 -7.45
CA PRO A 333 5.83 -21.36 -6.47
C PRO A 333 6.16 -21.07 -5.00
N GLU A 334 7.43 -20.84 -4.66
CA GLU A 334 7.91 -20.53 -3.31
C GLU A 334 7.26 -19.26 -2.73
N LEU A 335 6.87 -18.32 -3.60
CA LEU A 335 6.19 -17.10 -3.22
C LEU A 335 4.76 -17.39 -2.77
N LEU A 336 4.05 -18.27 -3.49
CA LEU A 336 2.71 -18.71 -3.08
C LEU A 336 2.77 -19.54 -1.79
N GLU A 337 3.80 -20.37 -1.63
CA GLU A 337 4.04 -21.11 -0.38
C GLU A 337 4.26 -20.16 0.81
N SER A 338 5.05 -19.11 0.61
CA SER A 338 5.25 -18.06 1.62
C SER A 338 3.96 -17.31 1.94
N ALA A 339 3.16 -16.94 0.94
CA ALA A 339 1.85 -16.31 1.16
C ALA A 339 0.94 -17.20 2.04
N LYS A 340 0.87 -18.51 1.72
CA LYS A 340 0.12 -19.51 2.49
C LYS A 340 0.67 -19.68 3.90
N ARG A 341 2.00 -19.66 4.09
CA ARG A 341 2.63 -19.76 5.41
C ARG A 341 2.22 -18.59 6.32
N TRP A 342 2.24 -17.36 5.82
CA TRP A 342 1.82 -16.18 6.58
C TRP A 342 0.31 -16.17 6.86
N GLN A 343 -0.52 -16.61 5.91
CA GLN A 343 -1.94 -16.80 6.16
C GLN A 343 -2.21 -17.83 7.26
N ASN A 344 -1.50 -18.96 7.25
CA ASN A 344 -1.62 -19.99 8.28
C ASN A 344 -1.11 -19.49 9.63
N PHE A 345 -0.05 -18.67 9.66
CA PHE A 345 0.42 -18.00 10.87
C PHE A 345 -0.72 -17.15 11.48
N ASN A 346 -1.41 -16.34 10.68
CA ASN A 346 -2.56 -15.54 11.16
C ASN A 346 -3.67 -16.42 11.75
N LEU A 347 -4.03 -17.51 11.06
CA LEU A 347 -5.06 -18.44 11.54
C LEU A 347 -4.65 -19.15 12.83
N GLN A 348 -3.37 -19.48 12.99
CA GLN A 348 -2.87 -20.08 14.23
C GLN A 348 -2.97 -19.10 15.40
N GLN A 349 -2.54 -17.84 15.19
CA GLN A 349 -2.67 -16.80 16.22
C GLN A 349 -4.14 -16.58 16.63
N TYR A 350 -5.06 -16.60 15.67
CA TYR A 350 -6.50 -16.54 15.93
C TYR A 350 -7.01 -17.76 16.73
N LYS A 351 -6.58 -18.99 16.39
CA LYS A 351 -6.96 -20.20 17.15
C LYS A 351 -6.48 -20.15 18.61
N GLU A 352 -5.31 -19.58 18.85
CA GLU A 352 -4.68 -19.52 20.17
C GLU A 352 -5.25 -18.39 21.05
N HIS A 353 -5.59 -17.24 20.45
CA HIS A 353 -5.90 -16.02 21.21
C HIS A 353 -7.22 -15.33 20.81
N GLY A 354 -7.98 -15.91 19.88
CA GLY A 354 -9.17 -15.27 19.31
C GLY A 354 -8.85 -13.94 18.63
N LEU A 355 -9.80 -13.00 18.66
CA LEU A 355 -9.61 -11.67 18.05
C LEU A 355 -8.54 -10.82 18.74
N THR A 356 -8.19 -11.12 20.00
CA THR A 356 -7.14 -10.36 20.70
C THR A 356 -5.74 -10.55 20.10
N ALA A 357 -5.54 -11.60 19.29
CA ALA A 357 -4.30 -11.75 18.50
C ALA A 357 -4.12 -10.64 17.47
N PHE A 358 -5.20 -9.98 17.06
CA PHE A 358 -5.21 -9.00 15.97
C PHE A 358 -5.07 -7.55 16.46
N HIS A 359 -4.96 -7.36 17.77
CA HIS A 359 -4.62 -6.06 18.32
C HIS A 359 -3.24 -5.63 17.80
N LYS A 360 -3.17 -4.40 17.31
CA LYS A 360 -1.93 -3.85 16.78
C LYS A 360 -0.89 -3.72 17.87
N TRP A 361 0.37 -3.88 17.50
CA TRP A 361 1.48 -3.66 18.41
C TRP A 361 1.85 -2.17 18.42
N THR A 362 1.79 -1.53 19.59
CA THR A 362 2.25 -0.15 19.77
C THR A 362 3.50 -0.15 20.66
N GLY A 363 4.62 0.32 20.09
CA GLY A 363 5.85 0.59 20.82
C GLY A 363 5.84 2.03 21.31
N ASN A 364 5.56 2.26 22.59
CA ASN A 364 5.60 3.61 23.15
C ASN A 364 7.03 4.08 23.44
N LYS A 365 7.24 5.41 23.46
CA LYS A 365 8.51 6.06 23.84
C LYS A 365 8.98 5.71 25.27
N ASP A 366 8.10 5.16 26.11
CA ASP A 366 8.40 4.68 27.47
C ASP A 366 8.98 3.25 27.49
N GLY A 367 9.15 2.62 26.32
CA GLY A 367 9.68 1.27 26.17
C GLY A 367 8.69 0.16 26.54
N ARG A 368 7.42 0.48 26.83
CA ARG A 368 6.39 -0.51 27.14
C ARG A 368 5.66 -0.94 25.87
N GLU A 369 5.67 -2.23 25.61
CA GLU A 369 4.86 -2.83 24.55
C GLU A 369 3.39 -2.83 24.98
N ARG A 370 2.50 -2.33 24.12
CA ARG A 370 1.05 -2.43 24.29
C ARG A 370 0.42 -3.06 23.07
N LYS A 371 -0.70 -3.74 23.30
CA LYS A 371 -1.57 -4.27 22.25
C LYS A 371 -2.90 -3.55 22.34
N GLU A 372 -3.26 -2.87 21.27
CA GLU A 372 -4.45 -2.03 21.23
C GLU A 372 -5.37 -2.50 20.10
N GLU A 373 -6.68 -2.46 20.36
CA GLU A 373 -7.67 -2.78 19.34
C GLU A 373 -7.69 -1.65 18.28
N ASP A 374 -7.70 -2.02 17.01
CA ASP A 374 -7.73 -1.10 15.88
C ASP A 374 -8.66 -1.66 14.80
N PHE A 375 -9.48 -0.80 14.19
CA PHE A 375 -10.48 -1.17 13.20
C PHE A 375 -10.05 -0.82 11.77
N GLY A 376 -8.98 -0.03 11.61
CA GLY A 376 -8.58 0.59 10.36
C GLY A 376 -7.91 -0.34 9.37
N LEU A 377 -7.62 0.22 8.19
CA LEU A 377 -7.04 -0.49 7.05
C LEU A 377 -5.60 -0.93 7.30
N LEU A 378 -4.74 -0.08 7.85
CA LEU A 378 -3.30 -0.39 7.92
C LEU A 378 -2.93 -1.35 9.05
N GLU A 379 -3.54 -1.21 10.22
CA GLU A 379 -3.10 -1.89 11.45
C GLU A 379 -4.22 -2.72 12.10
N GLY A 380 -5.46 -2.60 11.60
CA GLY A 380 -6.65 -3.10 12.26
C GLY A 380 -7.43 -4.16 11.49
N TYR A 381 -8.63 -4.46 12.02
CA TYR A 381 -9.50 -5.51 11.51
C TYR A 381 -9.85 -5.37 10.03
N ALA A 382 -10.06 -4.16 9.52
CA ALA A 382 -10.40 -3.95 8.11
C ALA A 382 -9.29 -4.46 7.17
N GLY A 383 -8.03 -4.13 7.45
CA GLY A 383 -6.90 -4.61 6.66
C GLY A 383 -6.70 -6.11 6.72
N ILE A 384 -6.85 -6.68 7.92
CA ILE A 384 -6.74 -8.13 8.15
C ILE A 384 -7.84 -8.86 7.36
N GLY A 385 -9.06 -8.34 7.39
CA GLY A 385 -10.20 -8.86 6.64
C GLY A 385 -10.00 -8.79 5.12
N LEU A 386 -9.45 -7.69 4.61
CA LEU A 386 -9.12 -7.56 3.19
C LEU A 386 -8.04 -8.56 2.74
N SER A 387 -7.00 -8.79 3.54
CA SER A 387 -6.00 -9.83 3.27
C SER A 387 -6.61 -11.24 3.30
N LEU A 388 -7.54 -11.49 4.22
CA LEU A 388 -8.27 -12.75 4.34
C LEU A 388 -9.12 -13.04 3.10
N LEU A 389 -9.79 -12.03 2.55
CA LEU A 389 -10.52 -12.12 1.28
C LEU A 389 -9.59 -12.52 0.12
N THR A 390 -8.39 -11.92 0.05
CA THR A 390 -7.37 -12.35 -0.92
C THR A 390 -6.97 -13.81 -0.70
N GLY A 391 -6.81 -14.24 0.56
CA GLY A 391 -6.58 -15.63 0.92
C GLY A 391 -7.68 -16.59 0.45
N LEU A 392 -8.93 -16.11 0.44
CA LEU A 392 -10.13 -16.80 -0.05
C LEU A 392 -10.31 -16.71 -1.59
N ALA A 393 -9.27 -16.28 -2.31
CA ALA A 393 -9.23 -16.15 -3.77
C ALA A 393 -10.14 -15.03 -4.34
N GLN A 394 -10.45 -14.00 -3.54
CA GLN A 394 -10.99 -12.74 -4.06
C GLN A 394 -9.85 -11.86 -4.58
N GLU A 395 -10.00 -11.30 -5.79
CA GLU A 395 -9.00 -10.42 -6.37
C GLU A 395 -8.85 -9.13 -5.52
N PRO A 396 -7.62 -8.75 -5.13
CA PRO A 396 -7.39 -7.57 -4.30
C PRO A 396 -7.37 -6.29 -5.15
N ASN A 397 -8.49 -5.99 -5.84
CA ASN A 397 -8.62 -4.82 -6.72
C ASN A 397 -8.48 -3.47 -6.00
N TRP A 398 -8.56 -3.48 -4.68
CA TRP A 398 -8.34 -2.35 -3.79
C TRP A 398 -6.84 -2.10 -3.50
N ALA A 399 -5.94 -3.03 -3.82
CA ALA A 399 -4.55 -2.96 -3.40
C ALA A 399 -3.74 -1.81 -4.06
N ASP A 400 -4.27 -1.15 -5.10
CA ASP A 400 -3.71 0.10 -5.63
C ASP A 400 -3.80 1.25 -4.61
N ALA A 401 -4.75 1.23 -3.66
CA ALA A 401 -4.78 2.13 -2.51
C ALA A 401 -3.60 1.96 -1.54
N LEU A 402 -2.73 0.99 -1.78
CA LEU A 402 -1.49 0.78 -1.05
C LEU A 402 -0.27 0.78 -1.99
N LEU A 403 -0.42 1.27 -3.23
CA LEU A 403 0.58 1.20 -4.31
C LEU A 403 1.00 -0.23 -4.71
N LEU A 404 0.21 -1.25 -4.35
CA LEU A 404 0.58 -2.66 -4.58
C LEU A 404 0.06 -3.23 -5.90
N ALA A 405 -0.88 -2.57 -6.58
CA ALA A 405 -1.51 -3.07 -7.81
C ALA A 405 -1.14 -2.31 -9.08
#